data_AF-A0A1D2WBI4-F1
#
_entry.id   AF-A0A1D2WBI4-F1
#
_cell.length_a   1.000
_cell.length_b   1.000
_cell.length_c   1.000
_cell.angle_alpha   90.00
_cell.angle_beta   90.00
_cell.angle_gamma   90.00
#
_symmetry.space_group_name_H-M   'P 1'
#
loop_
_entity.id
_entity.type
_entity.pdbx_description
1 polymer ?
#
loop_
_entity_poly.entity_id
_entity_poly.type
_entity_poly.pdbx_seq_one_letter_code
_entity_poly.pdbx_strand_id
1 'polypeptide(L)'
;MTVTGSTFTGNTADVSGGAIYVLGTSTIIDSVFTKNTATYGGAIGKEADLTLKNCIFIDNNGYAGGAILNDADYGALDMVGNVFEDNAASYGNNIWTITEFDEENDTSDPADTNQNPELSVKAASKTVGMQPTGIPIAGFMVAVLMVLSSLTMSGRK
;
A
#
# COMPACT_ATOMS: atom_id res chain seq x y z
N MET A 1 8.16 -15.34 -2.80
CA MET A 1 7.87 -14.81 -4.16
C MET A 1 8.50 -13.43 -4.32
N THR A 2 8.87 -13.02 -5.54
CA THR A 2 9.36 -11.66 -5.80
C THR A 2 8.48 -10.96 -6.83
N VAL A 3 8.03 -9.75 -6.53
CA VAL A 3 7.27 -8.87 -7.44
C VAL A 3 8.04 -7.55 -7.57
N THR A 4 8.23 -7.07 -8.80
CA THR A 4 9.00 -5.85 -9.05
C THR A 4 8.40 -5.05 -10.21
N GLY A 5 8.25 -3.73 -10.05
CA GLY A 5 7.82 -2.85 -11.14
C GLY A 5 6.37 -3.04 -11.58
N SER A 6 5.51 -3.60 -10.72
CA SER A 6 4.15 -3.98 -11.08
C SER A 6 3.12 -2.92 -10.69
N THR A 7 1.98 -2.89 -11.36
CA THR A 7 0.82 -2.07 -11.01
C THR A 7 -0.41 -2.93 -10.82
N PHE A 8 -1.09 -2.76 -9.68
CA PHE A 8 -2.32 -3.45 -9.31
C PHE A 8 -3.42 -2.41 -9.11
N THR A 9 -4.42 -2.42 -9.99
CA THR A 9 -5.49 -1.40 -9.98
C THR A 9 -6.87 -2.01 -9.97
N GLY A 10 -7.74 -1.56 -9.05
CA GLY A 10 -9.15 -1.91 -9.07
C GLY A 10 -9.43 -3.38 -8.75
N ASN A 11 -8.52 -4.08 -8.07
CA ASN A 11 -8.72 -5.49 -7.73
C ASN A 11 -9.57 -5.60 -6.46
N THR A 12 -10.41 -6.63 -6.39
CA THR A 12 -11.33 -6.84 -5.27
C THR A 12 -11.27 -8.28 -4.81
N ALA A 13 -11.22 -8.47 -3.49
CA ALA A 13 -11.37 -9.76 -2.83
C ALA A 13 -12.38 -9.65 -1.69
N ASP A 14 -13.08 -10.73 -1.38
CA ASP A 14 -14.10 -10.70 -0.32
C ASP A 14 -13.46 -10.63 1.08
N VAL A 15 -12.34 -11.33 1.29
CA VAL A 15 -11.73 -11.48 2.61
C VAL A 15 -10.47 -10.63 2.73
N SER A 16 -9.34 -11.08 2.17
CA SER A 16 -8.04 -10.45 2.43
C SER A 16 -7.28 -10.15 1.14
N GLY A 17 -6.59 -9.01 1.12
CA GLY A 17 -5.63 -8.67 0.07
C GLY A 17 -6.27 -8.49 -1.29
N GLY A 18 -6.96 -7.36 -1.49
CA GLY A 18 -7.70 -7.07 -2.72
C GLY A 18 -6.89 -7.26 -3.99
N ALA A 19 -5.57 -7.06 -3.93
CA ALA A 19 -4.63 -7.36 -5.01
C ALA A 19 -3.76 -8.60 -4.74
N ILE A 20 -3.16 -8.72 -3.55
CA ILE A 20 -2.22 -9.79 -3.23
C ILE A 20 -2.49 -10.32 -1.82
N TYR A 21 -2.56 -11.65 -1.72
CA TYR A 21 -2.54 -12.35 -0.45
C TYR A 21 -1.25 -13.15 -0.31
N VAL A 22 -0.51 -12.91 0.77
CA VAL A 22 0.86 -13.42 0.98
C VAL A 22 0.82 -14.55 2.02
N LEU A 23 1.00 -15.78 1.53
CA LEU A 23 1.04 -17.02 2.33
C LEU A 23 2.45 -17.64 2.46
N GLY A 24 3.46 -16.98 1.91
CA GLY A 24 4.85 -17.40 2.02
C GLY A 24 5.82 -16.24 1.84
N THR A 25 7.05 -16.40 2.31
CA THR A 25 8.06 -15.33 2.33
C THR A 25 8.15 -14.62 0.98
N SER A 26 7.88 -13.32 0.98
CA SER A 26 7.75 -12.54 -0.25
C SER A 26 8.39 -11.16 -0.17
N THR A 27 8.82 -10.67 -1.32
CA THR A 27 9.43 -9.36 -1.49
C THR A 27 8.74 -8.63 -2.63
N ILE A 28 8.24 -7.42 -2.38
CA ILE A 28 7.60 -6.57 -3.38
C ILE A 28 8.36 -5.25 -3.44
N ILE A 29 8.76 -4.86 -4.64
CA ILE A 29 9.66 -3.73 -4.87
C ILE A 29 9.11 -2.84 -5.99
N ASP A 30 9.25 -1.52 -5.85
CA ASP A 30 8.97 -0.52 -6.89
C ASP A 30 7.58 -0.73 -7.56
N SER A 31 6.57 -1.06 -6.77
CA SER A 31 5.23 -1.44 -7.27
C SER A 31 4.14 -0.51 -6.77
N VAL A 32 3.05 -0.40 -7.53
CA VAL A 32 1.94 0.52 -7.25
C VAL A 32 0.64 -0.26 -7.04
N PHE A 33 -0.10 0.09 -5.98
CA PHE A 33 -1.39 -0.47 -5.63
C PHE A 33 -2.41 0.66 -5.56
N THR A 34 -3.41 0.65 -6.43
CA THR A 34 -4.40 1.72 -6.51
C THR A 34 -5.83 1.20 -6.54
N LYS A 35 -6.74 1.75 -5.73
CA LYS A 35 -8.17 1.40 -5.79
C LYS A 35 -8.46 -0.09 -5.58
N ASN A 36 -7.62 -0.78 -4.82
CA ASN A 36 -7.89 -2.17 -4.47
C ASN A 36 -8.80 -2.23 -3.23
N THR A 37 -9.64 -3.25 -3.14
CA THR A 37 -10.62 -3.39 -2.06
C THR A 37 -10.67 -4.80 -1.50
N ALA A 38 -10.71 -4.91 -0.17
CA ALA A 38 -10.99 -6.16 0.53
C ALA A 38 -11.58 -5.88 1.92
N THR A 39 -12.02 -6.91 2.64
CA THR A 39 -12.40 -6.75 4.05
C THR A 39 -11.16 -6.45 4.89
N TYR A 40 -10.05 -7.16 4.69
CA TYR A 40 -8.81 -6.93 5.41
C TYR A 40 -7.66 -6.63 4.45
N GLY A 41 -7.00 -5.50 4.65
CA GLY A 41 -5.90 -5.08 3.79
C GLY A 41 -6.38 -4.81 2.37
N GLY A 42 -6.89 -3.60 2.13
CA GLY A 42 -7.52 -3.25 0.85
C GLY A 42 -6.68 -3.60 -0.38
N ALA A 43 -5.35 -3.53 -0.27
CA ALA A 43 -4.42 -4.01 -1.30
C ALA A 43 -3.78 -5.36 -0.96
N ILE A 44 -3.16 -5.47 0.21
CA ILE A 44 -2.34 -6.64 0.58
C ILE A 44 -2.82 -7.24 1.91
N GLY A 45 -3.07 -8.54 1.91
CA GLY A 45 -3.18 -9.33 3.13
C GLY A 45 -1.93 -10.19 3.31
N LYS A 46 -1.38 -10.22 4.53
CA LYS A 46 -0.12 -10.91 4.83
C LYS A 46 -0.28 -11.86 6.02
N GLU A 47 0.04 -13.13 5.78
CA GLU A 47 0.18 -14.22 6.76
C GLU A 47 1.50 -15.00 6.55
N ALA A 48 2.57 -14.26 6.23
CA ALA A 48 3.94 -14.77 6.17
C ALA A 48 4.91 -13.59 6.20
N ASP A 49 6.22 -13.83 6.13
CA ASP A 49 7.20 -12.75 5.98
C ASP A 49 6.97 -11.94 4.69
N LEU A 50 6.94 -10.61 4.82
CA LEU A 50 6.79 -9.70 3.69
C LEU A 50 7.78 -8.55 3.80
N THR A 51 8.54 -8.34 2.73
CA THR A 51 9.37 -7.15 2.54
C THR A 51 8.74 -6.25 1.47
N LEU A 52 8.44 -5.01 1.80
CA LEU A 52 7.95 -3.98 0.87
C LEU A 52 8.98 -2.87 0.72
N LYS A 53 9.43 -2.61 -0.50
CA LYS A 53 10.39 -1.55 -0.79
C LYS A 53 9.88 -0.64 -1.89
N ASN A 54 9.92 0.66 -1.65
CA ASN A 54 9.62 1.69 -2.66
C ASN A 54 8.25 1.50 -3.34
N CYS A 55 7.28 0.94 -2.62
CA CYS A 55 5.94 0.71 -3.15
C CYS A 55 5.01 1.89 -2.82
N ILE A 56 3.99 2.09 -3.65
CA ILE A 56 3.03 3.19 -3.50
C ILE A 56 1.62 2.59 -3.38
N PHE A 57 0.88 2.99 -2.34
CA PHE A 57 -0.49 2.56 -2.07
C PHE A 57 -1.41 3.78 -2.07
N ILE A 58 -2.30 3.88 -3.06
CA ILE A 58 -3.19 5.02 -3.26
C ILE A 58 -4.66 4.57 -3.28
N ASP A 59 -5.53 5.22 -2.51
CA ASP A 59 -6.98 5.03 -2.63
C ASP A 59 -7.42 3.56 -2.49
N ASN A 60 -6.69 2.76 -1.70
CA ASN A 60 -7.09 1.39 -1.39
C ASN A 60 -8.06 1.40 -0.19
N ASN A 61 -9.02 0.47 -0.19
CA ASN A 61 -10.08 0.44 0.80
C ASN A 61 -10.15 -0.92 1.49
N GLY A 62 -9.94 -0.94 2.80
CA GLY A 62 -10.06 -2.13 3.64
C GLY A 62 -11.09 -1.87 4.72
N TYR A 63 -11.90 -2.85 5.14
CA TYR A 63 -12.66 -2.67 6.39
C TYR A 63 -11.69 -2.54 7.58
N ALA A 64 -10.67 -3.40 7.65
CA ALA A 64 -9.53 -3.24 8.54
C ALA A 64 -8.21 -3.13 7.75
N GLY A 65 -7.50 -2.01 7.92
CA GLY A 65 -6.25 -1.73 7.21
C GLY A 65 -6.49 -1.34 5.75
N GLY A 66 -6.43 -0.03 5.46
CA GLY A 66 -6.87 0.49 4.18
C GLY A 66 -6.04 0.01 3.00
N ALA A 67 -4.74 -0.19 3.23
CA ALA A 67 -3.84 -0.79 2.25
C ALA A 67 -3.43 -2.20 2.66
N ILE A 68 -3.00 -2.41 3.91
CA ILE A 68 -2.34 -3.65 4.32
C ILE A 68 -2.98 -4.22 5.58
N LEU A 69 -3.28 -5.52 5.55
CA LEU A 69 -3.42 -6.34 6.75
C LEU A 69 -2.07 -7.01 7.02
N ASN A 70 -1.56 -6.81 8.22
CA ASN A 70 -0.38 -7.50 8.74
C ASN A 70 -0.80 -8.45 9.85
N ASP A 71 -0.90 -9.73 9.55
CA ASP A 71 -0.97 -10.73 10.61
C ASP A 71 0.44 -10.98 11.14
N ALA A 72 0.73 -10.46 12.33
CA ALA A 72 2.06 -10.50 12.93
C ALA A 72 2.41 -11.88 13.49
N ASP A 73 1.42 -12.75 13.70
CA ASP A 73 1.62 -14.08 14.28
C ASP A 73 2.32 -15.03 13.29
N TYR A 74 2.15 -14.78 11.98
CA TYR A 74 2.69 -15.63 10.92
C TYR A 74 3.99 -15.13 10.27
N GLY A 75 4.48 -13.94 10.63
CA GLY A 75 5.78 -13.46 10.14
C GLY A 75 5.97 -11.95 10.21
N ALA A 76 7.18 -11.50 9.85
CA ALA A 76 7.56 -10.10 9.93
C ALA A 76 7.09 -9.28 8.71
N LEU A 77 6.77 -8.00 8.93
CA LEU A 77 6.58 -7.00 7.88
C LEU A 77 7.74 -6.00 7.91
N ASP A 78 8.60 -6.04 6.89
CA ASP A 78 9.66 -5.03 6.69
C ASP A 78 9.25 -4.04 5.60
N MET A 79 9.46 -2.74 5.86
CA MET A 79 9.00 -1.66 4.99
C MET A 79 10.03 -0.56 4.88
N VAL A 80 10.46 -0.26 3.65
CA VAL A 80 11.42 0.81 3.36
C VAL A 80 10.96 1.64 2.18
N GLY A 81 10.89 2.96 2.34
CA GLY A 81 10.61 3.88 1.22
C GLY A 81 9.21 3.77 0.62
N ASN A 82 8.25 3.17 1.32
CA ASN A 82 6.88 3.04 0.84
C ASN A 82 6.06 4.31 1.09
N VAL A 83 5.09 4.57 0.20
CA VAL A 83 4.17 5.71 0.27
C VAL A 83 2.75 5.20 0.42
N PHE A 84 1.99 5.81 1.32
CA PHE A 84 0.56 5.54 1.52
C PHE A 84 -0.21 6.84 1.44
N GLU A 85 -1.15 6.93 0.50
CA GLU A 85 -1.95 8.13 0.23
C GLU A 85 -3.42 7.73 0.06
N ASP A 86 -4.31 8.47 0.70
CA ASP A 86 -5.77 8.32 0.56
C ASP A 86 -6.33 6.90 0.73
N ASN A 87 -5.63 6.00 1.44
CA ASN A 87 -6.19 4.69 1.75
C ASN A 87 -7.18 4.81 2.91
N ALA A 88 -8.33 4.14 2.77
CA ALA A 88 -9.44 4.24 3.71
C ALA A 88 -9.62 2.93 4.48
N ALA A 89 -9.88 3.04 5.78
CA ALA A 89 -10.38 1.93 6.57
C ALA A 89 -11.39 2.35 7.63
N SER A 90 -12.28 1.41 7.97
CA SER A 90 -13.20 1.57 9.11
C SER A 90 -12.49 1.30 10.44
N TYR A 91 -11.53 0.37 10.43
CA TYR A 91 -10.69 0.01 11.56
C TYR A 91 -9.21 0.10 11.16
N GLY A 92 -8.45 0.88 11.93
CA GLY A 92 -7.06 1.19 11.60
C GLY A 92 -6.89 2.32 10.58
N ASN A 93 -5.64 2.54 10.17
CA ASN A 93 -5.28 3.50 9.12
C ASN A 93 -4.89 2.72 7.85
N ASN A 94 -3.78 3.11 7.21
CA ASN A 94 -3.21 2.40 6.06
C ASN A 94 -2.89 0.93 6.33
N ILE A 95 -2.50 0.59 7.56
CA ILE A 95 -2.09 -0.75 7.95
C ILE A 95 -2.85 -1.13 9.23
N TRP A 96 -3.51 -2.29 9.22
CA TRP A 96 -4.01 -2.95 10.42
C TRP A 96 -3.07 -4.09 10.75
N THR A 97 -2.68 -4.21 12.03
CA THR A 97 -1.84 -5.32 12.48
C THR A 97 -2.60 -6.13 13.51
N ILE A 98 -2.71 -7.43 13.25
CA ILE A 98 -3.18 -8.41 14.23
C ILE A 98 -1.95 -8.84 15.03
N THR A 99 -2.04 -8.78 16.36
CA THR A 99 -1.04 -9.29 17.30
C THR A 99 -1.77 -10.13 18.33
N GLU A 100 -1.43 -11.42 18.45
CA GLU A 100 -1.89 -12.40 19.45
C GLU A 100 -3.36 -12.31 19.93
N PHE A 101 -4.10 -13.41 19.73
CA PHE A 101 -5.32 -13.75 20.46
C PHE A 101 -5.04 -13.77 21.98
N ASP A 102 -5.55 -12.79 22.71
CA ASP A 102 -5.89 -12.99 24.12
C ASP A 102 -7.17 -13.85 24.13
N GLU A 103 -7.11 -15.09 24.65
CA GLU A 103 -8.30 -15.97 24.76
C GLU A 103 -9.45 -15.31 25.54
N GLU A 104 -9.19 -14.27 26.35
CA GLU A 104 -10.21 -13.50 27.07
C GLU A 104 -10.72 -12.26 26.32
N ASN A 105 -10.05 -11.84 25.25
CA ASN A 105 -10.37 -10.64 24.48
C ASN A 105 -9.99 -10.87 23.01
N ASP A 106 -10.83 -11.65 22.33
CA ASP A 106 -10.84 -11.65 20.87
C ASP A 106 -11.01 -10.19 20.44
N THR A 107 -9.93 -9.61 19.94
CA THR A 107 -9.78 -8.25 19.43
C THR A 107 -9.16 -8.28 18.03
N SER A 108 -9.03 -9.51 17.49
CA SER A 108 -8.28 -9.84 16.29
C SER A 108 -9.08 -9.56 15.02
N ASP A 109 -10.41 -9.64 15.12
CA ASP A 109 -11.34 -9.43 14.02
C ASP A 109 -12.29 -8.25 14.28
N PRO A 110 -11.97 -7.04 13.80
CA PRO A 110 -12.90 -5.91 13.91
C PRO A 110 -14.20 -6.08 13.10
N ALA A 111 -14.29 -7.08 12.21
CA ALA A 111 -15.51 -7.39 11.47
C ALA A 111 -16.45 -8.33 12.25
N ASP A 112 -15.98 -8.89 13.37
CA ASP A 112 -16.86 -9.51 14.36
C ASP A 112 -17.66 -8.42 15.08
N THR A 113 -18.96 -8.38 14.78
CA THR A 113 -19.92 -7.39 15.30
C THR A 113 -20.13 -7.42 16.83
N ASN A 114 -19.45 -8.30 17.56
CA ASN A 114 -19.58 -8.48 19.00
C ASN A 114 -18.48 -7.78 19.84
N GLN A 115 -17.57 -7.01 19.23
CA GLN A 115 -16.36 -6.50 19.91
C GLN A 115 -16.30 -4.98 20.14
N ASN A 116 -15.61 -4.58 21.24
CA ASN A 116 -15.41 -3.20 21.71
C ASN A 116 -14.34 -2.48 20.84
N PRO A 117 -14.60 -1.29 20.26
CA PRO A 117 -13.87 -0.77 19.09
C PRO A 117 -12.49 -0.15 19.36
N GLU A 118 -11.83 -0.49 20.47
CA GLU A 118 -10.56 0.15 20.81
C GLU A 118 -9.40 -0.82 20.66
N LEU A 119 -8.49 -0.54 19.72
CA LEU A 119 -7.02 -0.66 19.84
C LEU A 119 -6.35 -0.30 18.49
N SER A 120 -6.10 1.00 18.26
CA SER A 120 -5.33 1.50 17.12
C SER A 120 -3.83 1.49 17.43
N VAL A 121 -3.06 0.51 16.97
CA VAL A 121 -1.60 0.56 17.10
C VAL A 121 -1.01 1.44 15.99
N LYS A 122 -0.19 2.40 16.43
CA LYS A 122 0.40 3.51 15.69
C LYS A 122 0.91 3.11 14.31
N ALA A 123 0.44 3.82 13.28
CA ALA A 123 1.08 3.85 11.97
C ALA A 123 2.60 4.05 12.15
N ALA A 124 3.41 3.34 11.35
CA ALA A 124 4.85 3.51 11.34
C ALA A 124 5.20 5.01 11.23
N SER A 125 5.88 5.53 12.26
CA SER A 125 6.20 6.96 12.45
C SER A 125 7.26 7.51 11.48
N LYS A 126 7.43 6.89 10.31
CA LYS A 126 8.33 7.32 9.24
C LYS A 126 7.63 7.37 7.88
N THR A 127 6.41 7.88 7.84
CA THR A 127 5.87 8.43 6.58
C THR A 127 6.25 9.89 6.53
N VAL A 128 7.24 10.24 5.70
CA VAL A 128 7.42 11.63 5.28
C VAL A 128 6.21 11.95 4.42
N GLY A 129 5.31 12.80 4.92
CA GLY A 129 4.21 13.34 4.10
C GLY A 129 4.79 13.92 2.83
N MET A 130 4.09 13.71 1.70
CA MET A 130 4.54 14.13 0.37
C MET A 130 5.14 15.54 0.43
N GLN A 131 6.45 15.64 0.25
CA GLN A 131 7.01 16.93 -0.15
C GLN A 131 6.46 17.16 -1.55
N PRO A 132 5.86 18.33 -1.84
CA PRO A 132 5.60 18.67 -3.22
C PRO A 132 6.95 18.64 -3.92
N THR A 133 7.25 17.56 -4.63
CA THR A 133 8.37 17.53 -5.56
C THR A 133 7.91 18.45 -6.68
N GLY A 134 8.18 19.73 -6.47
CA GLY A 134 7.98 20.80 -7.41
C GLY A 134 8.93 20.61 -8.58
N ILE A 135 8.67 19.59 -9.39
CA ILE A 135 8.68 19.70 -10.83
C ILE A 135 7.45 18.91 -11.29
N PRO A 136 6.33 19.59 -11.62
CA PRO A 136 5.20 18.90 -12.23
C PRO A 136 5.68 18.20 -13.51
N ILE A 137 5.11 17.05 -13.85
CA ILE A 137 5.35 16.32 -15.10
C ILE A 137 5.28 17.27 -16.33
N ALA A 138 4.55 18.38 -16.21
CA ALA A 138 4.55 19.51 -17.13
C ALA A 138 5.95 20.12 -17.42
N GLY A 139 6.81 20.30 -16.41
CA GLY A 139 8.17 20.82 -16.60
C GLY A 139 9.07 19.86 -17.39
N PHE A 140 8.92 18.55 -17.16
CA PHE A 140 9.61 17.53 -17.95
C PHE A 140 9.07 17.46 -19.39
N MET A 141 7.75 17.52 -19.56
CA MET A 141 7.09 17.61 -20.88
C MET A 141 7.53 18.86 -21.66
N VAL A 142 7.62 20.03 -21.01
CA VAL A 142 8.07 21.27 -21.66
C VAL A 142 9.54 21.17 -22.07
N ALA A 143 10.41 20.61 -21.22
CA ALA A 143 11.81 20.38 -21.57
C ALA A 143 11.95 19.39 -22.74
N VAL A 144 11.19 18.31 -22.76
CA VAL A 144 11.15 17.34 -23.87
C VAL A 144 10.65 18.01 -25.15
N LEU A 145 9.61 18.84 -25.09
CA LEU A 145 9.09 19.59 -26.26
C LEU A 145 10.09 20.64 -26.76
N MET A 146 10.83 21.32 -25.87
CA MET A 146 11.90 22.25 -26.26
C MET A 146 13.08 21.54 -26.92
N VAL A 147 13.49 20.38 -26.41
CA VAL A 147 14.55 19.57 -27.03
C VAL A 147 14.11 19.05 -28.40
N LEU A 148 12.89 18.50 -28.52
CA LEU A 148 12.36 18.00 -29.79
C LEU A 148 12.18 19.11 -30.84
N SER A 149 11.70 20.29 -30.45
CA SER A 149 11.59 21.43 -31.37
C SER A 149 12.96 21.93 -31.84
N SER A 150 13.97 21.94 -30.98
CA SER A 150 15.34 22.30 -31.37
C SER A 150 15.98 21.31 -32.36
N LEU A 151 15.61 20.02 -32.30
CA LEU A 151 16.02 19.02 -33.29
C LEU A 151 15.36 19.25 -34.66
N THR A 152 14.13 19.79 -34.70
CA THR A 152 13.43 20.07 -35.97
C THR A 152 13.94 21.33 -36.70
N MET A 153 14.65 22.24 -36.03
CA MET A 153 15.19 23.47 -36.64
C MET A 153 16.62 23.32 -37.19
N SER A 154 17.34 22.23 -36.87
CA SER A 154 18.70 21.96 -37.37
C SER A 154 18.74 21.39 -38.81
N GLY A 155 17.59 21.35 -39.51
CA GLY A 155 17.42 20.66 -40.80
C GLY A 155 17.20 21.54 -42.03
N ARG A 156 17.48 22.84 -42.01
CA ARG A 156 17.42 23.70 -43.22
C ARG A 156 18.63 24.64 -43.32
N LYS A 157 19.58 24.26 -44.16
CA LYS A 157 20.46 25.20 -44.88
C LYS A 157 19.76 25.65 -46.15
#